data_AF-A0A4Q3RIS7-F1
#
_entry.id   AF-A0A4Q3RIS7-F1
#
_cell.length_a   1.000
_cell.length_b   1.000
_cell.length_c   1.000
_cell.angle_alpha   90.00
_cell.angle_beta   90.00
_cell.angle_gamma   90.00
#
_symmetry.space_group_name_H-M   'P 1'
#
loop_
_entity.id
_entity.type
_entity.pdbx_description
1 polymer ?
#
loop_
_entity_poly.entity_id
_entity_poly.type
_entity_poly.pdbx_seq_one_letter_code
_entity_poly.pdbx_strand_id
1 'polypeptide(L)'
;MKKLLLSCIVVGLSVVASAQKVYFLYFQTEDLSPFYVRMADKIYSSSTAGYLILPNLTDSTYLVSLGFPRSSQPETKFSVTVNQNDKGYLVKNFTDGLSLFDMQDLSIVKAVSAVRDNTVYETKTDKFSATLSKAADDPGLLRVPVAKKEEPKAKPEEKKEVVTAKLEEPKQAVEMPKDTTTAKPAETMQTSTVKSEEPIKP
;
A
#
# COMPACT_ATOMS: atom_id res chain seq x y z
N MET A 1 -11.36 -23.79 45.23
CA MET A 1 -10.50 -22.66 44.81
C MET A 1 -9.44 -23.07 43.78
N LYS A 2 -8.41 -23.90 44.09
CA LYS A 2 -7.33 -24.26 43.13
C LYS A 2 -7.80 -24.69 41.72
N LYS A 3 -8.85 -25.53 41.61
CA LYS A 3 -9.40 -25.95 40.30
C LYS A 3 -10.05 -24.81 39.49
N LEU A 4 -10.63 -23.82 40.16
CA LEU A 4 -11.21 -22.63 39.53
C LEU A 4 -10.10 -21.73 38.97
N LEU A 5 -9.03 -21.54 39.75
CA LEU A 5 -7.84 -20.79 39.34
C LEU A 5 -7.17 -21.43 38.11
N LEU A 6 -7.05 -22.77 38.10
CA LEU A 6 -6.52 -23.51 36.96
C LEU A 6 -7.40 -23.34 35.70
N SER A 7 -8.73 -23.34 35.85
CA SER A 7 -9.66 -23.08 34.74
C SER A 7 -9.49 -21.67 34.16
N CYS A 8 -9.38 -20.64 35.01
CA CYS A 8 -9.11 -19.27 34.55
C CYS A 8 -7.76 -19.14 33.82
N ILE A 9 -6.72 -19.86 34.27
CA ILE A 9 -5.42 -19.89 33.58
C ILE A 9 -5.54 -20.53 32.20
N VAL A 10 -6.20 -21.68 32.06
CA VAL A 10 -6.39 -22.36 30.76
C VAL A 10 -7.19 -21.50 29.78
N VAL A 11 -8.28 -20.85 30.24
CA VAL A 11 -9.05 -19.91 29.41
C VAL A 11 -8.20 -18.70 29.02
N GLY A 12 -7.45 -18.11 29.94
CA GLY A 12 -6.56 -16.98 29.65
C GLY A 12 -5.47 -17.31 28.60
N LEU A 13 -4.86 -18.49 28.68
CA LEU A 13 -3.88 -18.95 27.69
C LEU A 13 -4.49 -19.15 26.30
N SER A 14 -5.75 -19.59 26.20
CA SER A 14 -6.42 -19.79 24.91
C SER A 14 -6.69 -18.49 24.15
N VAL A 15 -6.84 -17.35 24.86
CA VAL A 15 -7.05 -16.04 24.24
C VAL A 15 -5.75 -15.49 23.64
N VAL A 16 -4.62 -15.61 24.35
CA VAL A 16 -3.31 -15.13 23.82
C VAL A 16 -2.79 -15.97 22.66
N ALA A 17 -3.19 -17.24 22.54
CA ALA A 17 -2.82 -18.09 21.40
C ALA A 17 -3.39 -17.59 20.05
N SER A 18 -4.52 -16.87 20.06
CA SER A 18 -5.17 -16.34 18.85
C SER A 18 -4.63 -14.96 18.41
N ALA A 19 -3.65 -14.39 19.12
CA ALA A 19 -3.35 -12.95 19.08
C ALA A 19 -2.12 -12.54 18.24
N GLN A 20 -1.50 -13.46 17.48
CA GLN A 20 -0.27 -13.18 16.72
C GLN A 20 -0.35 -13.65 15.26
N LYS A 21 -1.29 -13.08 14.49
CA LYS A 21 -1.19 -13.13 13.03
C LYS A 21 -0.04 -12.22 12.59
N VAL A 22 0.96 -12.80 11.93
CA VAL A 22 2.04 -12.09 11.26
C VAL A 22 1.89 -12.25 9.76
N TYR A 23 2.26 -11.20 9.03
CA TYR A 23 2.16 -11.12 7.58
C TYR A 23 3.55 -10.93 6.95
N PHE A 24 3.63 -11.07 5.63
CA PHE A 24 4.80 -10.74 4.85
C PHE A 24 4.49 -9.85 3.64
N LEU A 25 5.53 -9.15 3.17
CA LEU A 25 5.54 -8.50 1.88
C LEU A 25 6.53 -9.21 0.96
N TYR A 26 6.06 -9.63 -0.21
CA TYR A 26 6.90 -10.11 -1.30
C TYR A 26 7.16 -8.99 -2.30
N PHE A 27 8.41 -8.85 -2.73
CA PHE A 27 8.83 -7.94 -3.80
C PHE A 27 9.62 -8.74 -4.82
N GLN A 28 9.34 -8.54 -6.12
CA GLN A 28 10.12 -9.11 -7.23
C GLN A 28 10.35 -8.05 -8.29
N THR A 29 11.52 -8.01 -8.92
CA THR A 29 11.80 -7.15 -10.08
C THR A 29 11.41 -7.83 -11.40
N GLU A 30 10.81 -7.07 -12.32
CA GLU A 30 10.38 -7.59 -13.63
C GLU A 30 11.56 -8.13 -14.47
N ASP A 31 12.72 -7.49 -14.36
CA ASP A 31 13.97 -7.86 -15.05
C ASP A 31 14.84 -8.84 -14.24
N LEU A 32 14.35 -9.30 -13.08
CA LEU A 32 15.08 -10.13 -12.11
C LEU A 32 16.37 -9.48 -11.56
N SER A 33 16.56 -8.16 -11.73
CA SER A 33 17.71 -7.45 -11.19
C SER A 33 17.72 -7.44 -9.66
N PRO A 34 18.88 -7.65 -9.00
CA PRO A 34 19.00 -7.50 -7.55
C PRO A 34 18.70 -6.07 -7.09
N PHE A 35 18.06 -5.93 -5.93
CA PHE A 35 17.68 -4.66 -5.32
C PHE A 35 17.79 -4.75 -3.79
N TYR A 36 17.49 -3.65 -3.10
CA TYR A 36 17.30 -3.64 -1.65
C TYR A 36 16.09 -2.80 -1.26
N VAL A 37 15.50 -3.13 -0.12
CA VAL A 37 14.43 -2.34 0.50
C VAL A 37 14.90 -1.87 1.87
N ARG A 38 14.84 -0.56 2.10
CA ARG A 38 15.03 0.08 3.40
C ARG A 38 13.66 0.32 4.03
N MET A 39 13.47 -0.11 5.26
CA MET A 39 12.25 0.10 6.05
C MET A 39 12.66 0.54 7.46
N ALA A 40 12.29 1.77 7.84
CA ALA A 40 12.91 2.48 8.97
C ALA A 40 14.45 2.40 8.87
N ASP A 41 15.13 1.98 9.95
CA ASP A 41 16.59 1.90 10.03
C ASP A 41 17.18 0.57 9.53
N LYS A 42 16.35 -0.34 8.98
CA LYS A 42 16.78 -1.66 8.48
C LYS A 42 16.83 -1.69 6.96
N ILE A 43 17.88 -2.30 6.42
CA ILE A 43 18.04 -2.60 5.00
C ILE A 43 17.94 -4.10 4.79
N TYR A 44 17.14 -4.51 3.82
CA TYR A 44 16.92 -5.89 3.42
C TYR A 44 17.33 -6.04 1.95
N SER A 45 18.33 -6.87 1.67
CA SER A 45 18.81 -7.13 0.30
C SER A 45 18.03 -8.26 -0.35
N SER A 46 17.70 -8.12 -1.63
CA SER A 46 17.08 -9.21 -2.42
C SER A 46 18.04 -10.38 -2.65
N SER A 47 17.48 -11.49 -3.11
CA SER A 47 18.23 -12.55 -3.77
C SER A 47 18.91 -12.05 -5.06
N THR A 48 19.84 -12.85 -5.58
CA THR A 48 20.46 -12.64 -6.90
C THR A 48 19.48 -12.84 -8.06
N ALA A 49 18.32 -13.44 -7.82
CA ALA A 49 17.25 -13.66 -8.80
C ALA A 49 16.13 -12.60 -8.69
N GLY A 50 16.43 -11.44 -8.08
CA GLY A 50 15.54 -10.28 -8.08
C GLY A 50 14.26 -10.46 -7.25
N TYR A 51 14.31 -11.15 -6.11
CA TYR A 51 13.17 -11.22 -5.18
C TYR A 51 13.56 -11.04 -3.71
N LEU A 52 12.61 -10.55 -2.90
CA LEU A 52 12.77 -10.30 -1.48
C LEU A 52 11.45 -10.60 -0.73
N ILE A 53 11.55 -11.22 0.45
CA ILE A 53 10.45 -11.39 1.39
C ILE A 53 10.78 -10.59 2.65
N LEU A 54 9.86 -9.73 3.10
CA LEU A 54 9.91 -9.03 4.39
C LEU A 54 8.94 -9.71 5.36
N PRO A 55 9.41 -10.55 6.29
CA PRO A 55 8.56 -11.28 7.23
C PRO A 55 8.24 -10.48 8.50
N ASN A 56 7.36 -11.03 9.34
CA ASN A 56 7.03 -10.54 10.69
C ASN A 56 6.42 -9.14 10.71
N LEU A 57 5.56 -8.84 9.73
CA LEU A 57 4.82 -7.59 9.66
C LEU A 57 3.48 -7.72 10.36
N THR A 58 2.99 -6.60 10.88
CA THR A 58 1.66 -6.46 11.49
C THR A 58 0.71 -5.76 10.53
N ASP A 59 -0.59 -5.82 10.83
CA ASP A 59 -1.65 -5.07 10.15
C ASP A 59 -1.36 -3.55 10.26
N SER A 60 -0.81 -2.93 9.20
CA SER A 60 -0.27 -1.56 9.22
C SER A 60 0.14 -1.05 7.84
N THR A 61 0.42 0.26 7.77
CA THR A 61 1.01 0.91 6.59
C THR A 61 2.49 1.17 6.80
N TYR A 62 3.32 0.61 5.92
CA TYR A 62 4.77 0.74 5.95
C TYR A 62 5.27 1.68 4.85
N LEU A 63 6.15 2.60 5.23
CA LEU A 63 6.93 3.38 4.27
C LEU A 63 8.23 2.62 3.95
N VAL A 64 8.33 2.14 2.72
CA VAL A 64 9.49 1.39 2.21
C VAL A 64 10.24 2.22 1.17
N SER A 65 11.57 2.18 1.18
CA SER A 65 12.42 2.86 0.19
C SER A 65 13.18 1.80 -0.59
N LEU A 66 12.96 1.72 -1.90
CA LEU A 66 13.55 0.71 -2.78
C LEU A 66 14.70 1.33 -3.58
N GLY A 67 15.86 0.69 -3.55
CA GLY A 67 17.02 1.09 -4.35
C GLY A 67 17.68 -0.10 -5.04
N PHE A 68 18.47 0.20 -6.08
CA PHE A 68 19.26 -0.79 -6.81
C PHE A 68 20.75 -0.62 -6.46
N PRO A 69 21.49 -1.71 -6.19
CA PRO A 69 22.91 -1.64 -5.87
C PRO A 69 23.70 -1.06 -7.06
N ARG A 70 24.64 -0.16 -6.78
CA ARG A 70 25.47 0.56 -7.78
C ARG A 70 24.69 1.45 -8.75
N SER A 71 23.40 1.71 -8.52
CA SER A 71 22.65 2.72 -9.28
C SER A 71 23.03 4.14 -8.83
N SER A 72 23.02 5.08 -9.77
CA SER A 72 23.11 6.52 -9.50
C SER A 72 21.75 7.16 -9.15
N GLN A 73 20.65 6.40 -9.26
CA GLN A 73 19.31 6.87 -8.94
C GLN A 73 19.06 6.86 -7.43
N PRO A 74 18.34 7.85 -6.88
CA PRO A 74 17.93 7.85 -5.48
C PRO A 74 16.92 6.73 -5.19
N GLU A 75 16.83 6.31 -3.93
CA GLU A 75 15.81 5.37 -3.48
C GLU A 75 14.39 5.89 -3.74
N THR A 76 13.54 5.06 -4.33
CA THR A 76 12.13 5.37 -4.58
C THR A 76 11.29 4.94 -3.39
N LYS A 77 10.52 5.86 -2.82
CA LYS A 77 9.69 5.58 -1.63
C LYS A 77 8.29 5.11 -2.03
N PHE A 78 7.75 4.14 -1.31
CA PHE A 78 6.40 3.61 -1.49
C PHE A 78 5.70 3.48 -0.13
N SER A 79 4.39 3.72 -0.11
CA SER A 79 3.54 3.46 1.04
C SER A 79 2.74 2.21 0.76
N VAL A 80 3.03 1.12 1.46
CA VAL A 80 2.40 -0.19 1.27
C VAL A 80 1.61 -0.57 2.51
N THR A 81 0.36 -0.96 2.34
CA THR A 81 -0.55 -1.29 3.44
C THR A 81 -0.78 -2.80 3.49
N VAL A 82 -0.34 -3.40 4.59
CA VAL A 82 -0.74 -4.75 5.01
C VAL A 82 -2.08 -4.62 5.69
N ASN A 83 -3.14 -5.15 5.07
CA ASN A 83 -4.51 -5.15 5.61
C ASN A 83 -4.97 -6.61 5.80
N GLN A 84 -4.60 -7.20 6.93
CA GLN A 84 -4.90 -8.58 7.34
C GLN A 84 -4.56 -9.71 6.35
N ASN A 85 -3.74 -9.42 5.33
CA ASN A 85 -3.36 -10.33 4.26
C ASN A 85 -1.91 -10.03 3.85
N ASP A 86 -1.18 -11.06 3.45
CA ASP A 86 0.13 -10.93 2.81
C ASP A 86 -0.02 -10.21 1.46
N LYS A 87 0.99 -9.44 1.04
CA LYS A 87 0.98 -8.72 -0.25
C LYS A 87 2.19 -9.07 -1.11
N GLY A 88 1.98 -9.09 -2.43
CA GLY A 88 3.03 -9.36 -3.42
C GLY A 88 3.10 -8.24 -4.45
N TYR A 89 4.30 -7.69 -4.66
CA TYR A 89 4.55 -6.56 -5.53
C TYR A 89 5.58 -6.89 -6.62
N LEU A 90 5.20 -6.68 -7.88
CA LEU A 90 6.14 -6.64 -8.99
C LEU A 90 6.66 -5.21 -9.17
N VAL A 91 7.96 -5.03 -8.93
CA VAL A 91 8.72 -3.81 -9.11
C VAL A 91 8.96 -3.62 -10.60
N LYS A 92 8.33 -2.60 -11.18
CA LYS A 92 8.32 -2.35 -12.63
C LYS A 92 8.54 -0.87 -12.93
N ASN A 93 9.24 -0.59 -14.02
CA ASN A 93 9.40 0.77 -14.53
C ASN A 93 8.28 1.09 -15.52
N PHE A 94 7.50 2.13 -15.23
CA PHE A 94 6.41 2.64 -16.08
C PHE A 94 6.83 3.96 -16.74
N THR A 95 5.94 4.56 -17.54
CA THR A 95 6.15 5.90 -18.15
C THR A 95 6.49 6.97 -17.12
N ASP A 96 5.90 6.87 -15.94
CA ASP A 96 6.03 7.83 -14.84
C ASP A 96 7.23 7.48 -13.91
N GLY A 97 8.01 6.46 -14.25
CA GLY A 97 9.11 5.91 -13.46
C GLY A 97 8.74 4.64 -12.68
N LEU A 98 9.58 4.30 -11.70
CA LEU A 98 9.48 3.07 -10.93
C LEU A 98 8.19 3.04 -10.09
N SER A 99 7.41 1.98 -10.22
CA SER A 99 6.20 1.72 -9.43
C SER A 99 6.12 0.25 -8.99
N LEU A 100 5.27 -0.02 -8.00
CA LEU A 100 4.94 -1.38 -7.58
C LEU A 100 3.59 -1.77 -8.18
N PHE A 101 3.53 -2.92 -8.85
CA PHE A 101 2.28 -3.54 -9.30
C PHE A 101 1.86 -4.62 -8.31
N ASP A 102 0.69 -4.47 -7.68
CA ASP A 102 0.14 -5.45 -6.75
C ASP A 102 -0.35 -6.69 -7.53
N MET A 103 0.23 -7.85 -7.23
CA MET A 103 -0.06 -9.10 -7.93
C MET A 103 -1.40 -9.72 -7.54
N GLN A 104 -2.03 -9.27 -6.44
CA GLN A 104 -3.34 -9.74 -5.98
C GLN A 104 -4.44 -8.79 -6.42
N ASP A 105 -4.27 -7.49 -6.16
CA ASP A 105 -5.28 -6.46 -6.44
C ASP A 105 -5.20 -5.92 -7.88
N LEU A 106 -4.16 -6.32 -8.64
CA LEU A 106 -3.86 -5.87 -10.00
C LEU A 106 -3.79 -4.34 -10.14
N SER A 107 -3.36 -3.67 -9.06
CA SER A 107 -3.31 -2.21 -8.94
C SER A 107 -1.87 -1.68 -8.96
N ILE A 108 -1.68 -0.39 -9.23
CA ILE A 108 -0.35 0.25 -9.27
C ILE A 108 -0.20 1.17 -8.06
N VAL A 109 0.73 0.84 -7.17
CA VAL A 109 1.21 1.73 -6.11
C VAL A 109 2.36 2.57 -6.68
N LYS A 110 2.05 3.83 -7.00
CA LYS A 110 3.05 4.80 -7.47
C LYS A 110 4.00 5.19 -6.35
N ALA A 111 5.17 5.70 -6.74
CA ALA A 111 6.11 6.31 -5.81
C ALA A 111 5.41 7.39 -4.97
N VAL A 112 5.57 7.31 -3.65
CA VAL A 112 5.30 8.44 -2.77
C VAL A 112 6.31 9.50 -3.16
N SER A 113 5.84 10.57 -3.82
CA SER A 113 6.61 11.79 -3.99
C SER A 113 7.28 12.09 -2.67
N ALA A 114 8.61 12.08 -2.65
CA ALA A 114 9.34 12.50 -1.47
C ALA A 114 8.72 13.83 -1.04
N VAL A 115 8.44 13.98 0.25
CA VAL A 115 8.20 15.30 0.82
C VAL A 115 9.50 16.06 0.56
N ARG A 116 9.56 16.72 -0.59
CA ARG A 116 10.45 17.85 -0.79
C ARG A 116 10.13 18.73 0.38
N ASP A 117 11.15 19.05 1.16
CA ASP A 117 11.01 19.97 2.24
C ASP A 117 10.48 21.27 1.65
N ASN A 118 9.16 21.49 1.77
CA ASN A 118 8.46 22.61 1.15
C ASN A 118 8.69 23.91 1.94
N THR A 119 9.68 23.88 2.83
CA THR A 119 10.42 25.02 3.35
C THR A 119 10.96 25.84 2.18
N VAL A 120 10.18 26.84 1.78
CA VAL A 120 10.63 27.87 0.86
C VAL A 120 11.63 28.73 1.64
N TYR A 121 12.90 28.70 1.24
CA TYR A 121 13.90 29.58 1.82
C TYR A 121 13.82 30.93 1.13
N GLU A 122 13.42 31.96 1.87
CA GLU A 122 13.59 33.34 1.41
C GLU A 122 14.98 33.85 1.79
N THR A 123 15.59 34.59 0.87
CA THR A 123 16.88 35.27 1.10
C THR A 123 16.61 36.64 1.72
N LYS A 124 16.97 36.81 3.00
CA LYS A 124 16.98 38.12 3.65
C LYS A 124 17.96 39.07 2.97
N THR A 125 17.47 40.25 2.63
CA THR A 125 18.23 41.33 1.97
C THR A 125 18.54 42.50 2.90
N ASP A 126 18.23 42.38 4.19
CA ASP A 126 18.45 43.45 5.16
C ASP A 126 19.94 43.66 5.47
N LYS A 127 20.30 44.92 5.77
CA LYS A 127 21.70 45.34 5.97
C LYS A 127 22.36 44.66 7.17
N PHE A 128 21.58 44.24 8.19
CA PHE A 128 22.12 43.57 9.38
C PHE A 128 22.50 42.13 9.03
N SER A 129 21.59 41.35 8.44
CA SER A 129 21.84 39.98 7.98
C SER A 129 22.98 39.93 6.95
N ALA A 130 23.04 40.89 6.02
CA ALA A 130 24.15 41.00 5.06
C ALA A 130 25.51 41.28 5.73
N THR A 131 25.53 42.12 6.77
CA THR A 131 26.76 42.41 7.53
C THR A 131 27.18 41.21 8.37
N LEU A 132 26.23 40.54 9.03
CA LEU A 132 26.47 39.36 9.85
C LEU A 132 26.97 38.17 9.00
N SER A 133 26.32 37.91 7.86
CA SER A 133 26.74 36.88 6.91
C SER A 133 28.17 37.11 6.41
N LYS A 134 28.53 38.36 6.09
CA LYS A 134 29.90 38.73 5.69
C LYS A 134 30.91 38.68 6.83
N ALA A 135 30.51 38.95 8.07
CA ALA A 135 31.39 38.91 9.23
C ALA A 135 31.64 37.47 9.75
N ALA A 136 30.68 36.57 9.56
CA ALA A 136 30.78 35.16 9.90
C ALA A 136 31.29 34.27 8.74
N ASP A 137 31.46 34.85 7.55
CA ASP A 137 31.75 34.16 6.27
C ASP A 137 30.75 33.01 5.96
N ASP A 138 29.49 33.19 6.37
CA ASP A 138 28.41 32.21 6.24
C ASP A 138 27.22 32.78 5.45
N PRO A 139 27.08 32.43 4.15
CA PRO A 139 25.91 32.75 3.34
C PRO A 139 24.60 32.12 3.82
N GLY A 140 24.66 31.10 4.68
CA GLY A 140 23.52 30.41 5.28
C GLY A 140 22.66 31.33 6.16
N LEU A 141 23.28 32.32 6.82
CA LEU A 141 22.60 33.30 7.68
C LEU A 141 21.58 34.19 6.94
N LEU A 142 21.64 34.24 5.60
CA LEU A 142 20.66 34.93 4.77
C LEU A 142 19.40 34.10 4.48
N ARG A 143 19.44 32.77 4.67
CA ARG A 143 18.32 31.88 4.34
C ARG A 143 17.43 31.66 5.54
N VAL A 144 16.15 32.01 5.42
CA VAL A 144 15.16 31.77 6.48
C VAL A 144 14.04 30.86 5.96
N PRO A 145 13.67 29.80 6.71
CA PRO A 145 12.54 28.95 6.35
C PRO A 145 11.23 29.74 6.44
N VAL A 146 10.55 29.89 5.30
CA VAL A 146 9.21 30.48 5.24
C VAL A 146 8.20 29.37 4.99
N ALA A 147 7.26 29.23 5.92
CA ALA A 147 6.12 28.35 5.74
C ALA A 147 5.31 28.88 4.54
N LYS A 148 5.14 28.04 3.51
CA LYS A 148 4.36 28.38 2.32
C LYS A 148 2.95 28.79 2.74
N LYS A 149 2.68 30.09 2.69
CA LYS A 149 1.35 30.64 2.98
C LYS A 149 0.41 30.16 1.90
N GLU A 150 -0.46 29.21 2.24
CA GLU A 150 -1.53 28.81 1.33
C GLU A 150 -2.43 30.02 1.12
N GLU A 151 -2.41 30.56 -0.10
CA GLU A 151 -3.40 31.55 -0.52
C GLU A 151 -4.79 30.92 -0.37
N PRO A 152 -5.74 31.56 0.35
CA PRO A 152 -7.07 31.01 0.51
C PRO A 152 -7.73 30.82 -0.85
N LYS A 153 -7.78 29.56 -1.31
CA LYS A 153 -8.45 29.19 -2.55
C LYS A 153 -9.91 29.58 -2.41
N ALA A 154 -10.33 30.58 -3.18
CA ALA A 154 -11.63 31.23 -3.02
C ALA A 154 -12.76 30.19 -2.99
N LYS A 155 -13.50 30.18 -1.88
CA LYS A 155 -14.68 29.36 -1.66
C LYS A 155 -15.75 29.77 -2.67
N PRO A 156 -16.19 28.91 -3.61
CA PRO A 156 -17.33 29.22 -4.45
C PRO A 156 -18.57 29.36 -3.57
N GLU A 157 -19.30 30.45 -3.74
CA GLU A 157 -20.47 30.75 -2.91
C GLU A 157 -21.62 29.77 -3.15
N GLU A 158 -22.23 29.37 -2.04
CA GLU A 158 -23.34 28.43 -1.98
C GLU A 158 -24.65 29.16 -2.31
N LYS A 159 -25.19 28.97 -3.52
CA LYS A 159 -26.49 29.53 -3.90
C LYS A 159 -27.64 28.55 -3.54
N LYS A 160 -28.13 28.65 -2.31
CA LYS A 160 -29.54 28.39 -1.98
C LYS A 160 -30.34 29.66 -2.38
N GLU A 161 -31.62 29.65 -2.73
CA GLU A 161 -32.74 28.73 -2.53
C GLU A 161 -33.41 28.42 -3.91
N VAL A 162 -34.46 27.61 -4.13
CA VAL A 162 -35.71 27.39 -3.37
C VAL A 162 -36.23 25.95 -3.58
N VAL A 163 -36.75 25.36 -2.50
CA VAL A 163 -37.56 24.13 -2.54
C VAL A 163 -39.02 24.52 -2.76
N THR A 164 -39.66 23.99 -3.80
CA THR A 164 -41.12 23.92 -3.88
C THR A 164 -41.55 22.47 -3.80
N ALA A 165 -41.97 22.04 -2.61
CA ALA A 165 -42.58 20.73 -2.44
C ALA A 165 -44.02 20.75 -2.97
N LYS A 166 -44.39 19.80 -3.83
CA LYS A 166 -45.77 19.31 -3.86
C LYS A 166 -45.79 17.78 -3.73
N LEU A 167 -46.51 17.34 -2.72
CA LEU A 167 -46.80 15.97 -2.34
C LEU A 167 -47.91 15.41 -3.24
N GLU A 168 -47.76 14.18 -3.77
CA GLU A 168 -48.87 13.30 -4.18
C GLU A 168 -48.35 11.90 -4.61
N GLU A 169 -48.41 10.95 -3.67
CA GLU A 169 -48.61 9.50 -3.89
C GLU A 169 -50.02 9.17 -3.30
N PRO A 170 -50.71 8.04 -3.57
CA PRO A 170 -50.15 6.71 -3.93
C PRO A 170 -50.98 5.89 -4.95
N LYS A 171 -50.70 4.57 -5.01
CA LYS A 171 -51.42 3.45 -5.67
C LYS A 171 -51.16 3.29 -7.18
N GLN A 172 -51.01 2.07 -7.72
CA GLN A 172 -51.40 0.73 -7.22
C GLN A 172 -50.38 -0.36 -7.64
N ALA A 173 -50.33 -1.44 -6.87
CA ALA A 173 -49.61 -2.69 -7.20
C ALA A 173 -50.58 -3.77 -7.70
N VAL A 174 -50.09 -5.03 -7.88
CA VAL A 174 -50.87 -6.28 -8.09
C VAL A 174 -51.24 -6.50 -9.58
N GLU A 175 -51.03 -7.64 -10.28
CA GLU A 175 -50.65 -9.02 -9.88
C GLU A 175 -49.90 -9.83 -10.98
N MET A 176 -49.25 -10.94 -10.58
CA MET A 176 -48.84 -12.09 -11.41
C MET A 176 -50.08 -12.94 -11.82
N PRO A 177 -50.10 -13.79 -12.89
CA PRO A 177 -49.47 -15.14 -12.82
C PRO A 177 -49.13 -15.93 -14.12
N LYS A 178 -48.22 -16.93 -13.98
CA LYS A 178 -48.20 -18.26 -14.67
C LYS A 178 -48.00 -18.29 -16.20
N ASP A 179 -47.62 -19.38 -16.90
CA ASP A 179 -47.13 -20.76 -16.66
C ASP A 179 -46.52 -21.26 -18.02
N THR A 180 -45.69 -22.31 -18.22
CA THR A 180 -44.90 -23.25 -17.38
C THR A 180 -43.91 -24.05 -18.29
N THR A 181 -43.07 -24.98 -17.74
CA THR A 181 -42.31 -26.04 -18.47
C THR A 181 -41.09 -25.57 -19.33
N THR A 182 -39.87 -26.16 -19.26
CA THR A 182 -39.53 -27.61 -19.30
C THR A 182 -38.27 -28.04 -18.50
N ALA A 183 -38.34 -29.30 -18.06
CA ALA A 183 -37.42 -30.21 -17.36
C ALA A 183 -35.85 -30.11 -17.40
N LYS A 184 -35.29 -30.59 -16.28
CA LYS A 184 -33.97 -31.25 -16.00
C LYS A 184 -33.92 -32.67 -16.65
N PRO A 185 -32.91 -33.58 -16.44
CA PRO A 185 -31.49 -33.50 -16.04
C PRO A 185 -30.52 -34.35 -16.95
N ALA A 186 -29.26 -34.54 -16.50
CA ALA A 186 -28.30 -35.61 -16.87
C ALA A 186 -27.50 -35.44 -18.20
N GLU A 187 -26.32 -36.04 -18.40
CA GLU A 187 -25.59 -37.07 -17.62
C GLU A 187 -24.04 -36.91 -17.66
N THR A 188 -23.36 -37.72 -16.85
CA THR A 188 -21.92 -37.82 -16.54
C THR A 188 -21.11 -38.60 -17.60
N MET A 189 -19.78 -38.67 -17.38
CA MET A 189 -18.78 -39.63 -17.90
C MET A 189 -18.01 -39.16 -19.17
N GLN A 190 -16.75 -39.56 -19.43
CA GLN A 190 -15.91 -40.63 -18.85
C GLN A 190 -14.46 -40.20 -18.53
N THR A 191 -13.89 -40.84 -17.51
CA THR A 191 -12.46 -41.00 -17.29
C THR A 191 -11.83 -41.87 -18.38
N SER A 192 -10.62 -41.55 -18.85
CA SER A 192 -9.76 -42.53 -19.54
C SER A 192 -8.32 -42.49 -19.01
N THR A 193 -7.91 -43.62 -18.46
CA THR A 193 -6.54 -43.93 -18.03
C THR A 193 -5.76 -44.53 -19.19
N VAL A 194 -4.51 -44.11 -19.42
CA VAL A 194 -3.48 -44.98 -19.99
C VAL A 194 -2.20 -44.87 -19.17
N LYS A 195 -1.67 -46.04 -18.84
CA LYS A 195 -0.50 -46.29 -18.01
C LYS A 195 0.71 -46.57 -18.93
N SER A 196 1.88 -46.04 -18.58
CA SER A 196 3.15 -46.70 -18.92
C SER A 196 4.22 -46.36 -17.88
N GLU A 197 4.61 -47.37 -17.10
CA GLU A 197 5.99 -47.54 -16.61
C GLU A 197 6.89 -47.78 -17.87
N GLU A 198 8.23 -47.78 -17.88
CA GLU A 198 9.26 -48.27 -16.95
C GLU A 198 10.65 -47.83 -17.55
N PRO A 199 11.83 -48.34 -17.13
CA PRO A 199 12.55 -48.22 -15.86
C PRO A 199 13.84 -47.37 -15.95
N ILE A 200 14.50 -47.18 -14.80
CA ILE A 200 15.88 -46.67 -14.64
C ILE A 200 16.86 -47.86 -14.53
N LYS A 201 18.02 -47.82 -15.21
CA LYS A 201 19.36 -48.34 -14.78
C LYS A 201 20.40 -48.33 -15.93
N PRO A 202 21.72 -48.54 -15.67
CA PRO A 202 22.40 -48.68 -14.37
C PRO A 202 23.04 -47.39 -13.85
#